data_AF-A0A966AYN9-F1
#
_entry.id   AF-A0A966AYN9-F1
#
_cell.length_a   1.000
_cell.length_b   1.000
_cell.length_c   1.000
_cell.angle_alpha   90.00
_cell.angle_beta   90.00
_cell.angle_gamma   90.00
#
_symmetry.space_group_name_H-M   'P 1'
#
loop_
_entity.id
_entity.type
_entity.pdbx_description
1 polymer ?
#
loop_
_entity_poly.entity_id
_entity_poly.type
_entity_poly.pdbx_seq_one_letter_code
_entity_poly.pdbx_strand_id
1 'polypeptide(L)'
;MAHIAWLGKKTPFCGNVIYGLSTTEALKKRGHQTSFIHFDNPGAPGSSNTSLLAHDPDVSLPYLLKSQVYTIPSPRAQRELRESLKRLQPD
;
A
#
# COMPACT_ATOMS: atom_id res chain seq x y z
N MET A 1 3.86 -3.23 20.75
CA MET A 1 4.00 -2.75 19.36
C MET A 1 3.23 -3.69 18.48
N ALA A 2 2.57 -3.19 17.45
CA ALA A 2 1.75 -4.00 16.55
C ALA A 2 2.30 -3.93 15.12
N HIS A 3 2.12 -4.99 14.36
CA HIS A 3 2.35 -5.07 12.94
C HIS A 3 1.05 -4.76 12.19
N ILE A 4 0.99 -3.60 11.54
CA ILE A 4 -0.21 -3.08 10.90
C ILE A 4 -0.07 -3.20 9.39
N ALA A 5 -1.02 -3.89 8.74
CA ALA A 5 -1.19 -3.82 7.30
C ALA A 5 -2.11 -2.63 6.94
N TRP A 6 -1.57 -1.65 6.21
CA TRP A 6 -2.29 -0.43 5.87
C TRP A 6 -2.63 -0.38 4.38
N LEU A 7 -3.89 -0.61 4.02
CA LEU A 7 -4.35 -0.50 2.63
C LEU A 7 -4.74 0.95 2.29
N GLY A 8 -3.98 1.57 1.39
CA GLY A 8 -4.16 2.98 1.04
C GLY A 8 -3.85 3.33 -0.42
N LYS A 9 -3.90 4.64 -0.72
CA LYS A 9 -3.52 5.21 -2.01
C LYS A 9 -2.23 6.03 -1.83
N LYS A 10 -1.31 5.94 -2.79
CA LYS A 10 -0.17 6.86 -2.92
C LYS A 10 -0.39 7.98 -3.94
N THR A 11 -1.30 7.72 -4.88
CA THR A 11 -1.57 8.60 -6.01
C THR A 11 -3.02 8.46 -6.46
N PRO A 12 -3.58 9.46 -7.15
CA PRO A 12 -3.05 10.83 -7.34
C PRO A 12 -3.13 11.67 -6.06
N PHE A 13 -2.41 12.81 -6.00
CA PHE A 13 -2.38 13.68 -4.82
C PHE A 13 -3.77 14.21 -4.48
N CYS A 14 -4.25 13.91 -3.28
CA CYS A 14 -5.51 14.40 -2.73
C CYS A 14 -5.46 14.35 -1.19
N GLY A 15 -6.43 14.96 -0.51
CA GLY A 15 -6.48 14.97 0.97
C GLY A 15 -6.38 13.56 1.57
N ASN A 16 -7.11 12.59 1.00
CA ASN A 16 -7.10 11.19 1.48
C ASN A 16 -5.71 10.53 1.42
N VAL A 17 -4.91 10.86 0.40
CA VAL A 17 -3.54 10.36 0.29
C VAL A 17 -2.66 10.97 1.37
N ILE A 18 -2.77 12.29 1.61
CA ILE A 18 -1.99 12.99 2.64
C ILE A 18 -2.34 12.45 4.04
N TYR A 19 -3.63 12.28 4.35
CA TYR A 19 -4.07 11.74 5.64
C TYR A 19 -3.58 10.30 5.84
N GLY A 20 -3.63 9.45 4.81
CA GLY A 20 -3.11 8.09 4.88
C GLY A 20 -1.61 8.03 5.12
N LEU A 21 -0.81 8.83 4.40
CA LEU A 21 0.63 8.90 4.58
C LEU A 21 1.01 9.44 5.96
N SER A 22 0.38 10.54 6.40
CA SER A 22 0.65 11.13 7.72
C SER A 22 0.28 10.17 8.87
N THR A 23 -0.79 9.40 8.72
CA THR A 23 -1.19 8.37 9.69
C THR A 23 -0.16 7.24 9.75
N THR A 24 0.29 6.75 8.59
CA THR A 24 1.31 5.71 8.49
C THR A 24 2.62 6.15 9.16
N GLU A 25 3.07 7.37 8.88
CA GLU A 25 4.26 7.96 9.52
C GLU A 25 4.09 8.12 11.03
N ALA A 26 2.89 8.52 11.48
CA ALA A 26 2.60 8.65 12.92
C ALA A 26 2.55 7.29 13.64
N LEU A 27 2.16 6.21 12.96
CA LEU A 27 2.21 4.84 13.49
C LEU A 27 3.66 4.35 13.60
N LYS A 28 4.47 4.57 12.56
CA LYS A 28 5.91 4.26 12.59
C LYS A 28 6.65 5.00 13.71
N LYS A 29 6.36 6.29 13.91
CA LYS A 29 6.95 7.09 15.02
C LYS A 29 6.59 6.58 16.41
N ARG A 30 5.46 5.87 16.55
CA ARG A 30 5.07 5.19 17.80
C ARG A 30 5.67 3.79 17.91
N GLY A 31 6.48 3.38 16.93
CA GLY A 31 7.17 2.11 16.85
C GLY A 31 6.30 0.94 16.40
N HIS A 32 5.16 1.19 15.74
CA HIS A 32 4.45 0.13 15.04
C HIS A 32 5.19 -0.23 13.75
N GLN A 33 5.29 -1.52 13.45
CA GLN A 33 5.72 -1.97 12.13
C GLN A 33 4.54 -1.77 11.18
N THR A 34 4.75 -1.09 10.05
CA THR A 34 3.67 -0.80 9.11
C THR A 34 4.00 -1.35 7.73
N SER A 35 3.16 -2.24 7.22
CA SER A 35 3.25 -2.73 5.83
C SER A 35 2.20 -2.02 5.00
N PHE A 36 2.66 -1.06 4.19
CA PHE A 36 1.77 -0.30 3.33
C PHE A 36 1.38 -1.14 2.12
N ILE A 37 0.09 -1.23 1.85
CA ILE A 37 -0.48 -1.96 0.71
C ILE A 37 -1.17 -0.94 -0.17
N HIS A 38 -0.88 -0.95 -1.46
CA HIS A 38 -1.46 0.02 -2.38
C HIS A 38 -1.69 -0.54 -3.77
N PHE A 39 -2.61 0.06 -4.51
CA PHE A 39 -2.84 -0.33 -5.89
C PHE A 39 -1.82 0.34 -6.80
N ASP A 40 -0.93 -0.48 -7.36
CA ASP A 40 0.03 -0.11 -8.39
C ASP A 40 0.16 -1.21 -9.46
N ASN A 41 0.56 -0.87 -10.68
CA ASN A 41 0.73 -1.85 -11.76
C ASN A 41 2.23 -2.04 -12.03
N PRO A 42 2.84 -3.20 -11.71
CA PRO A 42 4.30 -3.43 -11.70
C PRO A 42 4.96 -3.50 -13.10
N GLY A 43 4.45 -2.76 -14.08
CA GLY A 43 4.99 -2.65 -15.43
C GLY A 43 4.63 -1.35 -16.15
N ALA A 44 3.98 -0.40 -15.47
CA ALA A 44 3.71 0.91 -16.04
C ALA A 44 4.97 1.80 -15.94
N PRO A 45 5.35 2.56 -16.98
CA PRO A 45 6.43 3.54 -16.88
C PRO A 45 6.05 4.59 -15.84
N GLY A 46 6.71 4.55 -14.68
CA GLY A 46 6.35 5.35 -13.51
C GLY A 46 5.84 4.56 -12.30
N SER A 47 5.74 3.23 -12.37
CA SER A 47 5.52 2.40 -11.17
C SER A 47 6.72 2.61 -10.25
N SER A 48 6.47 3.25 -9.12
CA SER A 48 7.50 3.53 -8.15
C SER A 48 7.99 2.21 -7.58
N ASN A 49 9.11 1.71 -8.10
CA ASN A 49 10.01 0.81 -7.37
C ASN A 49 10.59 1.58 -6.17
N THR A 50 9.74 2.15 -5.30
CA THR A 50 10.15 2.85 -4.07
C THR A 50 10.57 1.82 -3.03
N SER A 51 11.63 1.07 -3.37
CA SER A 51 12.58 0.49 -2.43
C SER A 51 13.44 1.60 -1.81
N LEU A 52 12.82 2.63 -1.23
CA LEU A 52 13.55 3.70 -0.54
C LEU A 52 13.59 3.53 0.98
N LEU A 53 12.98 2.49 1.54
CA LEU A 53 13.17 2.10 2.93
C LEU A 53 13.32 0.58 2.98
N ALA A 54 14.56 0.11 3.10
CA ALA A 54 14.96 -1.31 3.16
C ALA A 54 14.36 -2.11 4.34
N HIS A 55 13.37 -1.56 5.06
CA HIS A 55 12.74 -2.14 6.23
C HIS A 55 11.20 -2.20 6.16
N ASP A 56 10.56 -1.65 5.13
CA ASP A 56 9.10 -1.65 5.02
C ASP A 56 8.66 -2.45 3.78
N PRO A 57 7.97 -3.59 3.92
CA PRO A 57 7.45 -4.33 2.79
C PRO A 57 6.25 -3.57 2.21
N ASP A 58 6.52 -2.79 1.17
CA ASP A 58 5.51 -2.10 0.39
C ASP A 58 4.88 -3.08 -0.61
N VAL A 59 3.59 -3.39 -0.43
CA VAL A 59 2.88 -4.38 -1.23
C VAL A 59 2.07 -3.69 -2.31
N SER A 60 2.40 -3.98 -3.56
CA SER A 60 1.65 -3.50 -4.72
C SER A 60 0.57 -4.50 -5.14
N LEU A 61 -0.67 -4.02 -5.27
CA LEU A 61 -1.81 -4.79 -5.75
C LEU A 61 -2.20 -4.38 -7.17
N PRO A 62 -2.43 -5.34 -8.07
CA PRO A 62 -2.79 -5.05 -9.46
C PRO A 62 -4.21 -4.48 -9.57
N TYR A 63 -4.38 -3.47 -10.43
CA TYR A 63 -5.68 -2.84 -10.72
C TYR A 63 -5.98 -2.83 -12.23
N LEU A 64 -7.25 -2.73 -12.59
CA LEU A 64 -7.71 -2.53 -13.98
C LEU A 64 -7.82 -1.04 -14.31
N LEU A 65 -8.38 -0.26 -13.39
CA LEU A 65 -8.56 1.18 -13.54
C LEU A 65 -8.17 1.89 -12.24
N LYS A 66 -7.46 3.01 -12.36
CA LYS A 66 -7.16 3.89 -11.25
C LYS A 66 -7.36 5.33 -11.69
N SER A 67 -8.18 6.06 -10.94
CA SER A 67 -8.49 7.47 -11.13
C SER A 67 -8.44 8.18 -9.78
N GLN A 68 -8.63 9.50 -9.78
CA GLN A 68 -8.77 10.27 -8.54
C GLN A 68 -9.90 9.71 -7.66
N VAL A 69 -11.03 9.36 -8.28
CA VAL A 69 -12.26 8.95 -7.58
C VAL A 69 -12.28 7.44 -7.32
N TYR A 70 -12.09 6.64 -8.36
CA TYR A 70 -12.26 5.19 -8.33
C TYR A 70 -10.96 4.42 -8.56
N THR A 71 -10.85 3.28 -7.87
CA THR A 71 -9.88 2.24 -8.16
C THR A 71 -10.64 0.94 -8.35
N ILE A 72 -10.53 0.33 -9.52
CA ILE A 72 -11.10 -0.98 -9.83
C ILE A 72 -9.98 -2.01 -9.71
N PRO A 73 -9.98 -2.85 -8.66
CA PRO A 73 -8.99 -3.92 -8.52
C PRO A 73 -9.06 -4.89 -9.70
N SER A 74 -7.94 -5.51 -10.03
CA SER A 74 -7.97 -6.67 -10.93
C SER A 74 -8.59 -7.88 -10.21
N PRO A 75 -9.18 -8.85 -10.93
CA PRO A 75 -9.68 -10.09 -10.32
C PRO A 75 -8.60 -10.85 -9.51
N ARG A 76 -7.31 -10.65 -9.84
CA ARG A 76 -6.19 -11.25 -9.12
C ARG A 76 -5.81 -10.50 -7.83
N ALA A 77 -6.23 -9.25 -7.68
CA ALA A 77 -5.84 -8.39 -6.56
C ALA A 77 -6.21 -8.99 -5.19
N GLN A 78 -7.39 -9.61 -5.09
CA GLN A 78 -7.82 -10.26 -3.84
C GLN A 78 -6.89 -11.42 -3.46
N ARG A 79 -6.47 -12.22 -4.45
CA ARG A 79 -5.54 -13.33 -4.22
C ARG A 79 -4.19 -12.79 -3.77
N GLU A 80 -3.65 -11.80 -4.46
CA GLU A 80 -2.37 -11.18 -4.11
C GLU A 80 -2.40 -10.53 -2.73
N LEU A 81 -3.50 -9.85 -2.38
CA LEU A 81 -3.71 -9.28 -1.05
C LEU A 81 -3.72 -10.39 0.01
N ARG A 82 -4.49 -11.45 -0.20
CA ARG A 82 -4.58 -12.57 0.74
C ARG A 82 -3.23 -13.24 0.96
N GLU A 83 -2.49 -13.54 -0.11
CA GLU A 83 -1.17 -14.16 0.02
C GLU A 83 -0.15 -13.20 0.66
N SER A 84 -0.27 -11.89 0.42
CA SER A 84 0.57 -10.90 1.09
C SER A 84 0.28 -10.82 2.59
N LEU A 85 -1.00 -10.78 2.99
CA LEU A 85 -1.38 -10.78 4.41
C LEU A 85 -0.93 -12.06 5.14
N LYS A 86 -1.03 -13.22 4.49
CA LYS A 86 -0.51 -14.48 5.05
C LYS A 86 0.99 -14.47 5.28
N ARG A 87 1.76 -13.83 4.38
CA ARG A 87 3.22 -13.70 4.52
C ARG A 87 3.61 -12.65 5.56
N LEU A 88 2.87 -11.55 5.61
CA LEU A 88 3.15 -10.44 6.52
C LEU A 88 2.76 -10.78 7.95
N GLN A 89 1.67 -11.52 8.17
CA GLN A 89 1.12 -11.81 9.51
C GLN A 89 0.92 -10.55 10.37
N PRO A 90 0.19 -9.53 9.87
CA PRO A 90 -0.16 -8.38 10.70
C PRO A 90 -1.12 -8.80 11.84
N ASP A 91 -1.10 -8.03 12.93
CA ASP A 91 -2.04 -8.13 14.05
C ASP A 91 -3.46 -7.67 13.66
#